data_AF-A0A7K4B0J6-F1
#
_entry.id   AF-A0A7K4B0J6-F1
#
_cell.length_a   1.000
_cell.length_b   1.000
_cell.length_c   1.000
_cell.angle_alpha   90.00
_cell.angle_beta   90.00
_cell.angle_gamma   90.00
#
_symmetry.space_group_name_H-M   'P 1'
#
loop_
_entity.id
_entity.type
_entity.pdbx_description
1 polymer ?
#
loop_
_entity_poly.entity_id
_entity_poly.type
_entity_poly.pdbx_seq_one_letter_code
_entity_poly.pdbx_strand_id
1 'polypeptide(L)'
;YTSIIEQNAKIFRDIFGEKNVLEHHSNFDPVREDNYDFQTKKDRFKVVWENWDIPITVTTNVQFFESLFGNKRSRCRKLHNLSRSVIILDEAQMLPTEYLKPSLQALSELVGNYGSTVVLCTATQPKIGDFIDKSLSVTEIMNSPQQLYEQFKRVQISHLGQLSDEDLVDHLSEHNQVLCIVNTRKHAQIIYDELSKSCKVYHLSAKMCPVHRRKVLDEIRENLSRGADCRVISTQLIEAGVDVDFPVVYRAMTGIDSIAQAAGRCNREGKRSLGSVFLFSSIEKHGKPTSWQQKLGEIGEMVMKSHEDPLSLKAIEEYFSRLYFYEGDDGLDMKNILKSLEEQKRDLSFPFEDVSFKFRLIEEDTYDVIIPYDDEAVKVIENIRKIGFPGNFARKLQGYTINIYYQEFLELEESGAVETIGERYHILVRSGLYSEQTGLIRASEEDNFGGLLIA
;
A
#
# COMPACT_ATOMS: atom_id res chain seq x y z
N TYR A 1 0.66 2.10 -2.48
CA TYR A 1 -0.48 3.00 -2.23
C TYR A 1 -0.43 4.34 -2.96
N THR A 2 0.55 4.60 -3.83
CA THR A 2 0.65 5.88 -4.56
C THR A 2 -0.57 6.18 -5.44
N SER A 3 -1.28 5.15 -5.95
CA SER A 3 -2.48 5.34 -6.79
C SER A 3 -3.65 6.03 -6.08
N ILE A 4 -3.83 5.86 -4.77
CA ILE A 4 -4.87 6.56 -3.99
C ILE A 4 -4.53 8.03 -3.87
N ILE A 5 -3.25 8.31 -3.61
CA ILE A 5 -2.75 9.68 -3.47
C ILE A 5 -2.92 10.43 -4.78
N GLU A 6 -2.60 9.80 -5.91
CA GLU A 6 -2.82 10.38 -7.25
C GLU A 6 -4.30 10.70 -7.50
N GLN A 7 -5.20 9.77 -7.15
CA GLN A 7 -6.65 9.95 -7.31
C GLN A 7 -7.18 11.08 -6.42
N ASN A 8 -6.81 11.10 -5.14
CA ASN A 8 -7.23 12.12 -4.19
C ASN A 8 -6.65 13.50 -4.56
N ALA A 9 -5.37 13.56 -4.97
CA ALA A 9 -4.73 14.78 -5.42
C ALA A 9 -5.42 15.34 -6.67
N LYS A 10 -5.83 14.48 -7.62
CA LYS A 10 -6.62 14.91 -8.78
C LYS A 10 -7.95 15.55 -8.37
N ILE A 11 -8.72 14.88 -7.52
CA ILE A 11 -10.01 15.40 -7.03
C ILE A 11 -9.81 16.75 -6.30
N PHE A 12 -8.79 16.86 -5.45
CA PHE A 12 -8.49 18.13 -4.78
C PHE A 12 -8.05 19.22 -5.75
N ARG A 13 -7.29 18.92 -6.81
CA ARG A 13 -6.94 19.89 -7.85
C ARG A 13 -8.18 20.37 -8.60
N ASP A 14 -9.12 19.47 -8.88
CA ASP A 14 -10.38 19.82 -9.56
C ASP A 14 -11.25 20.75 -8.71
N ILE A 15 -11.22 20.61 -7.37
CA ILE A 15 -12.01 21.41 -6.44
C ILE A 15 -11.32 22.73 -6.04
N PHE A 16 -10.05 22.66 -5.64
CA PHE A 16 -9.30 23.77 -5.03
C PHE A 16 -8.35 24.47 -6.01
N GLY A 17 -8.18 23.94 -7.22
CA GLY A 17 -7.30 24.46 -8.27
C GLY A 17 -5.87 23.92 -8.17
N GLU A 18 -5.23 23.73 -9.34
CA GLU A 18 -3.90 23.12 -9.45
C GLU A 18 -2.80 23.79 -8.62
N LYS A 19 -2.89 25.11 -8.41
CA LYS A 19 -1.85 25.89 -7.69
C LYS A 19 -1.91 25.71 -6.18
N ASN A 20 -3.00 25.16 -5.65
CA ASN A 20 -3.25 25.04 -4.22
C ASN A 20 -3.03 23.62 -3.69
N VAL A 21 -2.68 22.66 -4.56
CA VAL A 21 -2.54 21.25 -4.20
C VAL A 21 -1.18 20.72 -4.63
N LEU A 22 -0.38 20.33 -3.65
CA LEU A 22 0.89 19.64 -3.83
C LEU A 22 0.70 18.14 -3.66
N GLU A 23 1.27 17.35 -4.57
CA GLU A 23 1.36 15.90 -4.45
C GLU A 23 2.83 15.53 -4.26
N HIS A 24 3.15 14.81 -3.19
CA HIS A 24 4.53 14.49 -2.83
C HIS A 24 4.62 13.04 -2.34
N HIS A 25 5.20 12.15 -3.13
CA HIS A 25 5.48 10.76 -2.74
C HIS A 25 6.74 10.25 -3.47
N SER A 26 7.21 9.03 -3.14
CA SER A 26 8.46 8.45 -3.66
C SER A 26 8.61 8.52 -5.20
N ASN A 27 7.52 8.29 -5.92
CA ASN A 27 7.51 8.31 -7.39
C ASN A 27 7.39 9.72 -8.01
N PHE A 28 7.29 10.79 -7.20
CA PHE A 28 7.11 12.17 -7.65
C PHE A 28 8.24 13.06 -7.10
N ASP A 29 9.27 13.29 -7.94
CA ASP A 29 10.38 14.21 -7.66
C ASP A 29 10.37 15.38 -8.67
N PRO A 30 9.87 16.57 -8.29
CA PRO A 30 9.82 17.72 -9.17
C PRO A 30 11.17 18.45 -9.31
N VAL A 31 12.21 18.10 -8.52
CA VAL A 31 13.58 18.60 -8.77
C VAL A 31 14.08 18.14 -10.14
N ARG A 32 13.44 17.11 -10.71
CA ARG A 32 13.74 16.52 -12.01
C ARG A 32 12.98 17.15 -13.18
N GLU A 33 12.08 18.12 -12.97
CA GLU A 33 11.38 18.81 -14.08
C GLU A 33 12.34 19.78 -14.83
N ASP A 34 12.92 19.34 -15.95
CA ASP A 34 13.66 20.19 -16.89
C ASP A 34 12.75 20.94 -17.89
N ASN A 35 11.52 21.28 -17.49
CA ASN A 35 10.51 21.75 -18.44
C ASN A 35 9.76 23.01 -18.05
N TYR A 36 10.44 23.84 -17.28
CA TYR A 36 10.11 25.26 -17.22
C TYR A 36 11.32 26.03 -17.68
N ASP A 37 11.28 26.46 -18.93
CA ASP A 37 12.06 27.61 -19.36
C ASP A 37 11.76 28.76 -18.37
N PHE A 38 12.83 29.42 -17.89
CA PHE A 38 12.97 30.20 -16.64
C PHE A 38 13.47 29.43 -15.40
N GLN A 39 14.81 29.44 -15.22
CA GLN A 39 15.55 29.09 -13.98
C GLN A 39 14.87 29.57 -12.68
N THR A 40 14.22 30.74 -12.69
CA THR A 40 13.55 31.32 -11.52
C THR A 40 12.27 30.61 -11.06
N LYS A 41 11.57 29.88 -11.93
CA LYS A 41 10.37 29.10 -11.55
C LYS A 41 10.71 27.71 -11.02
N LYS A 42 11.76 27.08 -11.54
CA LYS A 42 12.24 25.76 -11.09
C LYS A 42 12.74 25.80 -9.65
N ASP A 43 13.49 26.84 -9.28
CA ASP A 43 13.91 27.06 -7.91
C ASP A 43 12.71 27.31 -6.98
N ARG A 44 11.70 28.05 -7.44
CA ARG A 44 10.49 28.31 -6.66
C ARG A 44 9.67 27.05 -6.42
N PHE A 45 9.51 26.19 -7.43
CA PHE A 45 8.76 24.95 -7.28
C PHE A 45 9.50 23.92 -6.41
N LYS A 46 10.83 23.86 -6.54
CA LYS A 46 11.70 23.07 -5.64
C LYS A 46 11.58 23.54 -4.20
N VAL A 47 11.62 24.84 -3.96
CA VAL A 47 11.42 25.43 -2.63
C VAL A 47 10.06 25.07 -2.07
N VAL A 48 9.00 25.18 -2.88
CA VAL A 48 7.63 24.79 -2.49
C VAL A 48 7.56 23.30 -2.12
N TRP A 49 8.24 22.43 -2.86
CA TRP A 49 8.22 20.98 -2.61
C TRP A 49 9.05 20.57 -1.38
N GLU A 50 10.23 21.16 -1.20
CA GLU A 50 11.09 20.94 -0.01
C GLU A 50 10.49 21.55 1.26
N ASN A 51 9.67 22.60 1.12
CA ASN A 51 9.08 23.29 2.26
C ASN A 51 7.64 22.84 2.56
N TRP A 52 6.93 22.22 1.61
CA TRP A 52 5.46 22.12 1.65
C TRP A 52 4.77 23.48 1.77
N ASP A 53 5.27 24.46 1.00
CA ASP A 53 4.78 25.85 0.99
C ASP A 53 3.57 26.01 0.05
N ILE A 54 2.55 25.18 0.26
CA ILE A 54 1.27 25.14 -0.45
C ILE A 54 0.14 24.84 0.56
N PRO A 55 -1.06 25.43 0.40
CA PRO A 55 -2.17 25.23 1.33
C PRO A 55 -2.59 23.78 1.58
N ILE A 56 -2.63 22.94 0.53
CA ILE A 56 -3.02 21.53 0.63
C ILE A 56 -1.89 20.66 0.11
N THR A 57 -1.31 19.82 0.97
CA THR A 57 -0.28 18.86 0.59
C THR A 57 -0.79 17.44 0.80
N VAL A 58 -0.79 16.63 -0.25
CA VAL A 58 -1.12 15.20 -0.21
C VAL A 58 0.17 14.41 -0.32
N THR A 59 0.45 13.59 0.70
CA THR A 59 1.72 12.86 0.83
C THR A 59 1.49 11.49 1.45
N THR A 60 2.51 10.62 1.39
CA THR A 60 2.50 9.33 2.10
C THR A 60 2.91 9.49 3.56
N ASN A 61 2.48 8.55 4.41
CA ASN A 61 2.99 8.41 5.79
C ASN A 61 4.53 8.30 5.82
N VAL A 62 5.12 7.57 4.86
CA VAL A 62 6.58 7.47 4.67
C VAL A 62 7.22 8.85 4.53
N GLN A 63 6.77 9.66 3.57
CA GLN A 63 7.31 10.99 3.35
C GLN A 63 7.06 11.92 4.54
N PHE A 64 5.93 11.79 5.23
CA PHE A 64 5.62 12.57 6.41
C PHE A 64 6.54 12.26 7.58
N PHE A 65 6.57 11.02 8.06
CA PHE A 65 7.38 10.66 9.23
C PHE A 65 8.88 10.74 8.96
N GLU A 66 9.36 10.28 7.80
CA GLU A 66 10.79 10.41 7.47
C GLU A 66 11.27 11.87 7.33
N SER A 67 10.34 12.82 7.17
CA SER A 67 10.69 14.25 7.17
C SER A 67 10.88 14.78 8.60
N LEU A 68 10.15 14.24 9.58
CA LEU A 68 10.29 14.58 10.99
C LEU A 68 11.56 13.99 11.61
N PHE A 69 11.96 12.80 11.17
CA PHE A 69 13.16 12.09 11.65
C PHE A 69 14.39 12.24 10.73
N GLY A 70 14.32 13.10 9.70
CA GLY A 70 15.40 13.30 8.76
C GLY A 70 16.57 14.12 9.31
N ASN A 71 17.77 13.90 8.80
CA ASN A 71 18.98 14.70 9.12
C ASN A 71 19.44 15.63 7.98
N LYS A 72 18.75 15.61 6.83
CA LYS A 72 19.09 16.44 5.65
C LYS A 72 18.20 17.67 5.59
N ARG A 73 18.81 18.83 5.28
CA ARG A 73 18.14 20.14 5.15
C ARG A 73 16.85 20.09 4.32
N SER A 74 16.84 19.40 3.18
CA SER A 74 15.67 19.30 2.30
C SER A 74 14.49 18.51 2.90
N ARG A 75 14.75 17.57 3.82
CA ARG A 75 13.70 16.81 4.53
C ARG A 75 13.17 17.61 5.73
N CYS A 76 14.07 18.16 6.55
CA CYS A 76 13.69 18.88 7.78
C CYS A 76 12.97 20.21 7.49
N ARG A 77 13.21 20.82 6.32
CA ARG A 77 12.60 22.09 5.91
C ARG A 77 11.08 22.08 5.95
N LYS A 78 10.43 20.92 5.79
CA LYS A 78 8.96 20.79 5.82
C LYS A 78 8.33 21.16 7.17
N LEU A 79 9.10 21.09 8.27
CA LEU A 79 8.58 21.25 9.64
C LEU A 79 7.90 22.60 9.89
N HIS A 80 8.40 23.71 9.32
CA HIS A 80 7.79 25.03 9.57
C HIS A 80 6.37 25.16 9.01
N ASN A 81 6.06 24.49 7.89
CA ASN A 81 4.71 24.45 7.32
C ASN A 81 3.83 23.37 7.94
N LEU A 82 4.40 22.48 8.75
CA LEU A 82 3.62 21.62 9.63
C LEU A 82 3.15 22.33 10.90
N SER A 83 3.83 23.40 11.32
CA SER A 83 3.36 24.20 12.45
C SER A 83 2.04 24.88 12.12
N ARG A 84 1.08 24.79 13.05
CA ARG A 84 -0.27 25.38 12.91
C ARG A 84 -1.05 24.87 11.69
N SER A 85 -0.72 23.68 11.20
CA SER A 85 -1.47 23.02 10.13
C SER A 85 -2.46 22.00 10.70
N VAL A 86 -3.39 21.57 9.84
CA VAL A 86 -4.24 20.40 10.10
C VAL A 86 -3.64 19.21 9.36
N ILE A 87 -3.30 18.17 10.09
CA ILE A 87 -2.66 16.95 9.59
C ILE A 87 -3.71 15.84 9.65
N ILE A 88 -4.08 15.31 8.48
CA ILE A 88 -5.03 14.20 8.37
C ILE A 88 -4.24 12.95 8.02
N LEU A 89 -4.22 11.98 8.93
CA LEU A 89 -3.64 10.67 8.68
C LEU A 89 -4.77 9.71 8.33
N ASP A 90 -4.85 9.37 7.04
CA ASP A 90 -5.76 8.36 6.54
C ASP A 90 -5.18 6.96 6.77
N GLU A 91 -6.06 6.01 7.08
CA GLU A 91 -5.71 4.64 7.46
C GLU A 91 -4.63 4.57 8.56
N ALA A 92 -4.84 5.31 9.66
CA ALA A 92 -3.87 5.42 10.76
C ALA A 92 -3.44 4.07 11.38
N GLN A 93 -4.23 3.01 11.21
CA GLN A 93 -3.88 1.65 11.61
C GLN A 93 -2.71 1.05 10.81
N MET A 94 -2.39 1.60 9.63
CA MET A 94 -1.30 1.11 8.77
C MET A 94 0.09 1.56 9.22
N LEU A 95 0.19 2.28 10.34
CA LEU A 95 1.49 2.61 10.93
C LEU A 95 2.21 1.33 11.35
N PRO A 96 3.44 1.08 10.86
CA PRO A 96 4.18 -0.10 11.26
C PRO A 96 4.40 -0.12 12.77
N THR A 97 4.15 -1.27 13.40
CA THR A 97 4.29 -1.45 14.85
C THR A 97 5.69 -1.08 15.33
N GLU A 98 6.72 -1.44 14.55
CA GLU A 98 8.15 -1.17 14.81
C GLU A 98 8.48 0.31 15.04
N TYR A 99 7.67 1.21 14.48
CA TYR A 99 7.84 2.66 14.53
C TYR A 99 6.68 3.39 15.21
N LEU A 100 5.75 2.66 15.84
CA LEU A 100 4.49 3.22 16.31
C LEU A 100 4.72 4.29 17.38
N LYS A 101 5.52 4.00 18.41
CA LYS A 101 5.81 4.96 19.47
C LYS A 101 6.53 6.22 19.01
N PRO A 102 7.67 6.15 18.28
CA PRO A 102 8.32 7.36 17.82
C PRO A 102 7.38 8.17 16.92
N SER A 103 6.55 7.53 16.10
CA SER A 103 5.55 8.20 15.28
C SER A 103 4.50 8.96 16.12
N LEU A 104 3.92 8.31 17.15
CA LEU A 104 2.92 8.92 18.04
C LEU A 104 3.52 10.05 18.89
N GLN A 105 4.77 9.92 19.33
CA GLN A 105 5.49 10.98 20.04
C GLN A 105 5.75 12.19 19.13
N ALA A 106 6.13 11.97 17.87
CA ALA A 106 6.28 13.05 16.91
C ALA A 106 4.96 13.79 16.63
N LEU A 107 3.83 13.07 16.56
CA LEU A 107 2.50 13.68 16.45
C LEU A 107 2.13 14.47 17.71
N SER A 108 2.40 13.91 18.88
CA SER A 108 2.15 14.57 20.17
C SER A 108 2.92 15.87 20.27
N GLU A 109 4.19 15.87 19.86
CA GLU A 109 5.04 17.05 19.80
C GLU A 109 4.45 18.13 18.88
N LEU A 110 3.98 17.76 17.68
CA LEU A 110 3.36 18.71 16.74
C LEU A 110 2.10 19.35 17.32
N VAL A 111 1.28 18.58 18.04
CA VAL A 111 0.06 19.11 18.68
C VAL A 111 0.41 20.00 19.87
N GLY A 112 1.26 19.53 20.78
CA GLY A 112 1.58 20.21 22.03
C GLY A 112 2.41 21.48 21.85
N ASN A 113 3.43 21.45 20.99
CA ASN A 113 4.43 22.51 20.90
C ASN A 113 4.37 23.31 19.59
N TYR A 114 3.83 22.75 18.50
CA TYR A 114 3.77 23.41 17.18
C TYR A 114 2.39 23.98 16.85
N GLY A 115 1.39 23.75 17.71
CA GLY A 115 0.02 24.24 17.56
C GLY A 115 -0.74 23.60 16.40
N SER A 116 -0.31 22.41 15.96
CA SER A 116 -0.95 21.67 14.87
C SER A 116 -2.15 20.88 15.38
N THR A 117 -3.08 20.54 14.49
CA THR A 117 -4.20 19.63 14.80
C THR A 117 -4.02 18.34 14.03
N VAL A 118 -4.05 17.20 14.71
CA VAL A 118 -3.95 15.87 14.06
C VAL A 118 -5.31 15.19 14.09
N VAL A 119 -5.77 14.74 12.93
CA VAL A 119 -6.99 13.95 12.75
C VAL A 119 -6.58 12.57 12.25
N LEU A 120 -6.98 11.54 12.98
CA LEU A 120 -6.69 10.14 12.64
C LEU A 120 -7.94 9.50 12.07
N CYS A 121 -7.92 9.22 10.78
CA CYS A 121 -9.00 8.55 10.07
C CYS A 121 -8.65 7.06 9.94
N THR A 122 -9.55 6.18 10.35
CA THR A 122 -9.30 4.74 10.34
C THR A 122 -10.60 3.95 10.40
N ALA A 123 -10.69 2.90 9.58
CA ALA A 123 -11.79 1.93 9.67
C ALA A 123 -11.70 1.04 10.91
N THR A 124 -10.49 0.88 11.45
CA THR A 124 -10.19 -0.03 12.56
C THR A 124 -9.31 0.70 13.56
N GLN A 125 -9.93 1.53 14.40
CA GLN A 125 -9.19 2.43 15.29
C GLN A 125 -8.26 1.66 16.23
N PRO A 126 -6.94 1.86 16.11
CA PRO A 126 -6.00 1.25 17.03
C PRO A 126 -6.11 1.92 18.40
N LYS A 127 -5.81 1.17 19.47
CA LYS A 127 -5.76 1.71 20.84
C LYS A 127 -4.47 2.49 21.08
N ILE A 128 -4.34 3.61 20.38
CA ILE A 128 -3.16 4.49 20.40
C ILE A 128 -3.17 5.48 21.56
N GLY A 129 -4.33 5.70 22.19
CA GLY A 129 -4.49 6.64 23.30
C GLY A 129 -3.54 6.34 24.47
N ASP A 130 -3.20 5.07 24.68
CA ASP A 130 -2.29 4.63 25.74
C ASP A 130 -0.83 5.06 25.50
N PHE A 131 -0.46 5.38 24.25
CA PHE A 131 0.90 5.75 23.84
C PHE A 131 1.07 7.23 23.52
N ILE A 132 -0.02 8.00 23.51
CA ILE A 132 -0.01 9.45 23.31
C ILE A 132 0.33 10.12 24.65
N ASP A 133 0.99 11.28 24.59
CA ASP A 133 1.26 12.07 25.80
C ASP A 133 -0.06 12.37 26.54
N LYS A 134 -0.11 12.02 27.83
CA LYS A 134 -1.28 12.23 28.70
C LYS A 134 -1.65 13.69 28.87
N SER A 135 -0.75 14.61 28.54
CA SER A 135 -1.03 16.05 28.48
C SER A 135 -1.99 16.42 27.35
N LEU A 136 -2.14 15.56 26.35
CA LEU A 136 -2.99 15.77 25.18
C LEU A 136 -4.32 15.01 25.31
N SER A 137 -5.41 15.68 24.95
CA SER A 137 -6.74 15.06 24.90
C SER A 137 -7.01 14.47 23.52
N VAL A 138 -7.07 13.15 23.42
CA VAL A 138 -7.63 12.48 22.24
C VAL A 138 -9.16 12.50 22.35
N THR A 139 -9.82 13.10 21.38
CA THR A 139 -11.29 13.24 21.37
C THR A 139 -11.86 12.49 20.18
N GLU A 140 -12.81 11.60 20.44
CA GLU A 140 -13.58 10.95 19.37
C GLU A 140 -14.49 11.99 18.70
N ILE A 141 -14.36 12.14 17.38
CA ILE A 141 -15.09 13.14 16.60
C ILE A 141 -16.49 12.63 16.25
N MET A 142 -16.65 11.31 16.12
CA MET A 142 -17.90 10.68 15.72
C MET A 142 -18.85 10.46 16.89
N ASN A 143 -20.11 10.85 16.71
CA ASN A 143 -21.18 10.53 17.64
C ASN A 143 -21.62 9.07 17.46
N SER A 144 -21.75 8.33 18.57
CA SER A 144 -22.27 6.96 18.61
C SER A 144 -21.66 5.98 17.59
N PRO A 145 -20.32 5.73 17.60
CA PRO A 145 -19.66 4.85 16.63
C PRO A 145 -20.30 3.46 16.48
N GLN A 146 -20.80 2.89 17.59
CA GLN A 146 -21.47 1.59 17.60
C GLN A 146 -22.76 1.57 16.75
N GLN A 147 -23.57 2.62 16.83
CA GLN A 147 -24.81 2.72 16.06
C GLN A 147 -24.52 2.86 14.56
N LEU A 148 -23.48 3.64 14.22
CA LEU A 148 -23.03 3.78 12.83
C LEU A 148 -22.51 2.46 12.29
N TYR A 149 -21.73 1.71 13.08
CA TYR A 149 -21.26 0.38 12.70
C TYR A 149 -22.43 -0.56 12.38
N GLU A 150 -23.43 -0.63 13.25
CA GLU A 150 -24.62 -1.47 13.03
C GLU A 150 -25.43 -1.05 11.80
N GLN A 151 -25.59 0.26 11.59
CA GLN A 151 -26.30 0.82 10.43
C GLN A 151 -25.58 0.52 9.10
N PHE A 152 -24.24 0.53 9.10
CA PHE A 152 -23.42 0.31 7.91
C PHE A 152 -22.90 -1.13 7.78
N LYS A 153 -23.39 -2.06 8.60
CA LYS A 153 -23.03 -3.47 8.49
C LYS A 153 -23.50 -4.03 7.15
N ARG A 154 -22.53 -4.37 6.29
CA ARG A 154 -22.77 -4.82 4.90
C ARG A 154 -22.41 -6.28 4.66
N VAL A 155 -21.73 -6.92 5.61
CA VAL A 155 -21.13 -8.24 5.42
C VAL A 155 -21.39 -9.18 6.60
N GLN A 156 -21.31 -10.48 6.31
CA GLN A 156 -21.18 -11.55 7.29
C GLN A 156 -19.88 -12.30 7.05
N ILE A 157 -19.16 -12.60 8.13
CA ILE A 157 -17.90 -13.35 8.10
C ILE A 157 -18.14 -14.78 8.56
N SER A 158 -17.63 -15.73 7.79
CA SER A 158 -17.65 -17.16 8.07
C SER A 158 -16.25 -17.74 7.99
N HIS A 159 -15.88 -18.58 8.96
CA HIS A 159 -14.57 -19.23 9.02
C HIS A 159 -14.65 -20.66 8.49
N LEU A 160 -13.99 -20.94 7.37
CA LEU A 160 -13.96 -22.25 6.72
C LEU A 160 -12.88 -23.17 7.29
N GLY A 161 -11.95 -22.65 8.09
CA GLY A 161 -10.85 -23.43 8.63
C GLY A 161 -9.74 -23.67 7.61
N GLN A 162 -9.17 -24.86 7.62
CA GLN A 162 -8.07 -25.22 6.74
C GLN A 162 -8.59 -25.70 5.39
N LEU A 163 -8.05 -25.16 4.29
CA LEU A 163 -8.38 -25.56 2.92
C LEU A 163 -7.13 -25.98 2.15
N SER A 164 -7.28 -27.00 1.32
CA SER A 164 -6.35 -27.30 0.24
C SER A 164 -6.57 -26.35 -0.94
N ASP A 165 -5.63 -26.32 -1.87
CA ASP A 165 -5.80 -25.56 -3.12
C ASP A 165 -6.96 -26.11 -3.96
N GLU A 166 -7.15 -27.43 -3.96
CA GLU A 166 -8.25 -28.12 -4.65
C GLU A 166 -9.61 -27.68 -4.07
N ASP A 167 -9.76 -27.76 -2.74
CA ASP A 167 -10.99 -27.31 -2.08
C ASP A 167 -11.26 -25.83 -2.36
N LEU A 168 -10.23 -24.98 -2.30
CA LEU A 168 -10.40 -23.54 -2.56
C LEU A 168 -10.86 -23.28 -4.00
N VAL A 169 -10.29 -23.96 -4.99
CA VAL A 169 -10.69 -23.84 -6.41
C VAL A 169 -12.13 -24.27 -6.60
N ASP A 170 -12.56 -25.36 -5.95
CA ASP A 170 -13.95 -25.83 -6.01
C ASP A 170 -14.91 -24.78 -5.44
N HIS A 171 -14.63 -24.27 -4.24
CA HIS A 171 -15.43 -23.21 -3.62
C HIS A 171 -15.51 -21.94 -4.49
N LEU A 172 -14.40 -21.52 -5.12
CA LEU A 172 -14.38 -20.35 -5.99
C LEU A 172 -15.14 -20.56 -7.31
N SER A 173 -15.18 -21.80 -7.80
CA SER A 173 -15.87 -22.15 -9.05
C SER A 173 -17.39 -22.02 -8.92
N GLU A 174 -17.93 -22.28 -7.72
CA GLU A 174 -19.38 -22.18 -7.41
C GLU A 174 -19.94 -20.76 -7.53
N HIS A 175 -19.09 -19.73 -7.51
CA HIS A 175 -19.52 -18.33 -7.54
C HIS A 175 -19.31 -17.71 -8.92
N ASN A 176 -20.34 -17.07 -9.46
CA ASN A 176 -20.20 -16.29 -10.70
C ASN A 176 -19.31 -15.05 -10.49
N GLN A 177 -19.41 -14.41 -9.32
CA GLN A 177 -18.64 -13.21 -8.98
C GLN A 177 -17.98 -13.39 -7.62
N VAL A 178 -16.65 -13.51 -7.60
CA VAL A 178 -15.90 -13.72 -6.36
C VAL A 178 -14.50 -13.12 -6.43
N LEU A 179 -14.08 -12.55 -5.31
CA LEU A 179 -12.72 -12.10 -5.09
C LEU A 179 -12.03 -13.03 -4.09
N CYS A 180 -10.90 -13.63 -4.47
CA CYS A 180 -10.03 -14.39 -3.58
C CYS A 180 -8.76 -13.59 -3.32
N ILE A 181 -8.44 -13.39 -2.04
CA ILE A 181 -7.24 -12.70 -1.60
C ILE A 181 -6.39 -13.68 -0.79
N VAL A 182 -5.18 -13.94 -1.27
CA VAL A 182 -4.21 -14.83 -0.63
C VAL A 182 -3.00 -14.06 -0.11
N ASN A 183 -2.26 -14.66 0.82
CA ASN A 183 -1.17 -13.98 1.51
C ASN A 183 0.07 -13.80 0.64
N THR A 184 0.33 -14.71 -0.31
CA THR A 184 1.55 -14.72 -1.12
C THR A 184 1.23 -14.67 -2.61
N ARG A 185 2.15 -14.07 -3.38
CA ARG A 185 2.04 -13.99 -4.85
C ARG A 185 2.09 -15.37 -5.50
N LYS A 186 2.91 -16.28 -4.96
CA LYS A 186 3.03 -17.65 -5.47
C LYS A 186 1.72 -18.42 -5.33
N HIS A 187 1.02 -18.25 -4.20
CA HIS A 187 -0.29 -18.86 -4.01
C HIS A 187 -1.33 -18.28 -4.98
N ALA A 188 -1.32 -16.96 -5.18
CA ALA A 188 -2.23 -16.30 -6.12
C ALA A 188 -2.06 -16.84 -7.55
N GLN A 189 -0.81 -17.01 -7.97
CA GLN A 189 -0.46 -17.57 -9.27
C GLN A 189 -0.98 -19.01 -9.41
N ILE A 190 -0.74 -19.88 -8.42
CA ILE A 190 -1.17 -21.29 -8.46
C ILE A 190 -2.71 -21.41 -8.56
N ILE A 191 -3.44 -20.69 -7.71
CA ILE A 191 -4.91 -20.72 -7.74
C ILE A 191 -5.45 -20.14 -9.06
N TYR A 192 -4.82 -19.08 -9.58
CA TYR A 192 -5.16 -18.54 -10.89
C TYR A 192 -4.94 -19.56 -12.02
N ASP A 193 -3.78 -20.23 -12.04
CA ASP A 193 -3.43 -21.20 -13.07
C ASP A 193 -4.37 -22.41 -13.06
N GLU A 194 -4.81 -22.87 -11.89
CA GLU A 194 -5.80 -23.96 -11.78
C GLU A 194 -7.19 -23.51 -12.21
N LEU A 195 -7.68 -22.38 -11.68
CA LEU A 195 -9.05 -21.90 -11.92
C LEU A 195 -9.25 -21.43 -13.37
N SER A 196 -8.20 -20.90 -14.01
CA SER A 196 -8.24 -20.43 -15.40
C SER A 196 -8.37 -21.56 -16.44
N LYS A 197 -8.15 -22.83 -16.05
CA LYS A 197 -8.38 -23.99 -16.93
C LYS A 197 -9.86 -24.22 -17.23
N SER A 198 -10.74 -23.83 -16.31
CA SER A 198 -12.18 -24.11 -16.38
C SER A 198 -13.04 -22.88 -16.64
N CYS A 199 -12.56 -21.68 -16.32
CA CYS A 199 -13.35 -20.46 -16.45
C CYS A 199 -12.50 -19.20 -16.66
N LYS A 200 -13.14 -18.07 -16.97
CA LYS A 200 -12.47 -16.76 -17.06
C LYS A 200 -12.15 -16.26 -15.66
N VAL A 201 -10.86 -16.01 -15.41
CA VAL A 201 -10.32 -15.52 -14.14
C VAL A 201 -9.41 -14.33 -14.42
N TYR A 202 -9.39 -13.35 -13.52
CA TYR A 202 -8.42 -12.28 -13.51
C TYR A 202 -7.42 -12.48 -12.39
N HIS A 203 -6.15 -12.16 -12.66
CA HIS A 203 -5.12 -12.06 -11.63
C HIS A 203 -4.76 -10.59 -11.44
N LEU A 204 -4.74 -10.10 -10.20
CA LEU A 204 -4.30 -8.75 -9.88
C LEU A 204 -3.02 -8.78 -9.07
N SER A 205 -1.96 -8.20 -9.63
CA SER A 205 -0.61 -8.25 -9.06
C SER A 205 0.06 -6.88 -9.03
N ALA A 206 0.90 -6.70 -8.01
CA ALA A 206 1.80 -5.55 -7.91
C ALA A 206 2.84 -5.53 -9.05
N LYS A 207 3.07 -6.69 -9.70
CA LYS A 207 3.96 -6.85 -10.86
C LYS A 207 3.36 -6.35 -12.18
N MET A 208 2.09 -5.97 -12.19
CA MET A 208 1.49 -5.24 -13.31
C MET A 208 1.83 -3.75 -13.16
N CYS A 209 2.26 -3.10 -14.23
CA CYS A 209 2.41 -1.65 -14.23
C CYS A 209 1.06 -0.95 -13.98
N PRO A 210 1.04 0.26 -13.40
CA PRO A 210 -0.21 0.97 -13.09
C PRO A 210 -1.20 1.11 -14.26
N VAL A 211 -0.71 1.35 -15.48
CA VAL A 211 -1.55 1.44 -16.70
C VAL A 211 -2.23 0.10 -16.99
N HIS A 212 -1.47 -0.99 -17.01
CA HIS A 212 -2.01 -2.34 -17.20
C HIS A 212 -3.05 -2.68 -16.13
N ARG A 213 -2.72 -2.46 -14.86
CA ARG A 213 -3.62 -2.74 -13.73
C ARG A 213 -4.92 -1.97 -13.83
N ARG A 214 -4.89 -0.70 -14.25
CA ARG A 214 -6.09 0.13 -14.42
C ARG A 214 -7.01 -0.46 -15.49
N LYS A 215 -6.46 -0.88 -16.63
CA LYS A 215 -7.20 -1.54 -17.71
C LYS A 215 -7.92 -2.80 -17.22
N VAL A 216 -7.22 -3.66 -16.47
CA VAL A 216 -7.81 -4.89 -15.89
C VAL A 216 -8.91 -4.55 -14.88
N LEU A 217 -8.68 -3.55 -14.02
CA LEU A 217 -9.68 -3.11 -13.04
C LEU A 217 -10.94 -2.52 -13.70
N ASP A 218 -10.79 -1.78 -14.79
CA ASP A 218 -11.93 -1.24 -15.54
C ASP A 218 -12.77 -2.37 -16.17
N GLU A 219 -12.13 -3.41 -16.72
CA GLU A 219 -12.82 -4.60 -17.23
C GLU A 219 -13.54 -5.36 -16.09
N ILE A 220 -12.90 -5.50 -14.92
CA ILE A 220 -13.51 -6.12 -13.73
C ILE A 220 -14.77 -5.33 -13.33
N ARG A 221 -14.68 -4.00 -13.22
CA ARG A 221 -15.83 -3.14 -12.85
C ARG A 221 -16.98 -3.28 -13.83
N GLU A 222 -16.68 -3.30 -15.13
CA GLU A 222 -17.68 -3.47 -16.18
C GLU A 222 -18.41 -4.81 -16.05
N ASN A 223 -17.67 -5.91 -15.86
CA ASN A 223 -18.26 -7.24 -15.68
C ASN A 223 -19.09 -7.33 -14.38
N LEU A 224 -18.57 -6.77 -13.28
CA LEU A 224 -19.30 -6.69 -12.01
C LEU A 224 -20.63 -5.95 -12.16
N SER A 225 -20.63 -4.80 -12.83
CA SER A 225 -21.83 -3.98 -13.05
C SER A 225 -22.90 -4.67 -13.90
N ARG A 226 -22.49 -5.55 -14.82
CA ARG A 226 -23.38 -6.31 -15.71
C ARG A 226 -23.87 -7.64 -15.10
N GLY A 227 -23.35 -8.03 -13.94
CA GLY A 227 -23.65 -9.36 -13.38
C GLY A 227 -22.99 -10.51 -14.14
N ALA A 228 -21.97 -10.22 -14.97
CA ALA A 228 -21.23 -11.23 -15.72
C ALA A 228 -20.24 -11.97 -14.81
N ASP A 229 -19.79 -13.14 -15.27
CA ASP A 229 -18.76 -13.94 -14.60
C ASP A 229 -17.49 -13.12 -14.37
N CYS A 230 -17.07 -13.04 -13.11
CA CYS A 230 -15.92 -12.26 -12.69
C CYS A 230 -15.29 -12.89 -11.45
N ARG A 231 -14.28 -13.72 -11.68
CA ARG A 231 -13.47 -14.35 -10.63
C ARG A 231 -12.12 -13.65 -10.60
N VAL A 232 -11.72 -13.15 -9.44
CA VAL A 232 -10.47 -12.39 -9.30
C VAL A 232 -9.62 -13.00 -8.21
N ILE A 233 -8.37 -13.34 -8.54
CA ILE A 233 -7.36 -13.78 -7.57
C ILE A 233 -6.35 -12.65 -7.40
N SER A 234 -6.09 -12.27 -6.15
CA SER A 234 -5.18 -11.18 -5.82
C SER A 234 -4.41 -11.48 -4.54
N THR A 235 -3.38 -10.69 -4.29
CA THR A 235 -2.83 -10.52 -2.93
C THR A 235 -3.42 -9.27 -2.27
N GLN A 236 -2.78 -8.77 -1.22
CA GLN A 236 -3.18 -7.58 -0.44
C GLN A 236 -3.29 -6.29 -1.26
N LEU A 237 -2.82 -6.27 -2.51
CA LEU A 237 -2.91 -5.12 -3.41
C LEU A 237 -4.33 -4.55 -3.52
N ILE A 238 -5.34 -5.41 -3.51
CA ILE A 238 -6.74 -5.01 -3.70
C ILE A 238 -7.41 -4.48 -2.43
N GLU A 239 -6.79 -4.70 -1.26
CA GLU A 239 -7.36 -4.37 0.04
C GLU A 239 -7.51 -2.85 0.23
N ALA A 240 -6.59 -2.05 -0.31
CA ALA A 240 -6.66 -0.60 -0.25
C ALA A 240 -6.44 0.07 -1.61
N GLY A 241 -7.27 1.08 -1.89
CA GLY A 241 -7.14 1.92 -3.07
C GLY A 241 -7.67 1.37 -4.38
N VAL A 242 -8.43 0.27 -4.31
CA VAL A 242 -9.10 -0.31 -5.46
C VAL A 242 -10.62 -0.22 -5.27
N ASP A 243 -11.28 0.47 -6.20
CA ASP A 243 -12.73 0.61 -6.19
C ASP A 243 -13.41 -0.55 -6.92
N VAL A 244 -13.78 -1.60 -6.17
CA VAL A 244 -14.48 -2.80 -6.63
C VAL A 244 -15.50 -3.26 -5.58
N ASP A 245 -16.59 -3.89 -6.03
CA ASP A 245 -17.70 -4.36 -5.19
C ASP A 245 -18.13 -5.78 -5.59
N PHE A 246 -17.67 -6.78 -4.84
CA PHE A 246 -17.99 -8.20 -5.04
C PHE A 246 -19.13 -8.65 -4.10
N PRO A 247 -19.98 -9.61 -4.51
CA PRO A 247 -20.95 -10.23 -3.59
C PRO A 247 -20.29 -11.18 -2.58
N VAL A 248 -19.16 -11.77 -2.95
CA VAL A 248 -18.45 -12.80 -2.16
C VAL A 248 -16.95 -12.52 -2.18
N VAL A 249 -16.32 -12.58 -1.01
CA VAL A 249 -14.87 -12.45 -0.84
C VAL A 249 -14.33 -13.63 -0.05
N TYR A 250 -13.29 -14.28 -0.56
CA TYR A 250 -12.47 -15.24 0.18
C TYR A 250 -11.17 -14.56 0.58
N ARG A 251 -10.78 -14.68 1.83
CA ARG A 251 -9.54 -14.09 2.35
C ARG A 251 -8.76 -15.12 3.15
N ALA A 252 -7.52 -15.37 2.74
CA ALA A 252 -6.60 -16.18 3.54
C ALA A 252 -6.40 -15.52 4.92
N MET A 253 -6.21 -16.31 5.97
CA MET A 253 -6.17 -15.79 7.33
C MET A 253 -5.01 -14.79 7.53
N THR A 254 -5.32 -13.69 8.21
CA THR A 254 -4.42 -12.55 8.45
C THR A 254 -4.93 -11.68 9.61
N GLY A 255 -4.34 -10.50 9.83
CA GLY A 255 -4.79 -9.53 10.83
C GLY A 255 -6.23 -9.04 10.60
N ILE A 256 -6.93 -8.68 11.68
CA ILE A 256 -8.32 -8.21 11.62
C ILE A 256 -8.46 -6.91 10.81
N ASP A 257 -7.46 -6.05 10.84
CA ASP A 257 -7.36 -4.83 10.02
C ASP A 257 -7.38 -5.14 8.52
N SER A 258 -6.58 -6.11 8.08
CA SER A 258 -6.53 -6.54 6.67
C SER A 258 -7.83 -7.28 6.27
N ILE A 259 -8.42 -8.06 7.19
CA ILE A 259 -9.74 -8.68 6.99
C ILE A 259 -10.82 -7.60 6.82
N ALA A 260 -10.79 -6.52 7.61
CA ALA A 260 -11.73 -5.41 7.49
C ALA A 260 -11.60 -4.71 6.14
N GLN A 261 -10.37 -4.49 5.67
CA GLN A 261 -10.11 -3.89 4.35
C GLN A 261 -10.61 -4.78 3.21
N ALA A 262 -10.40 -6.09 3.29
CA ALA A 262 -10.95 -7.06 2.35
C ALA A 262 -12.49 -7.08 2.38
N ALA A 263 -13.08 -7.07 3.58
CA ALA A 263 -14.52 -6.99 3.76
C ALA A 263 -15.12 -5.70 3.17
N GLY A 264 -14.38 -4.59 3.17
CA GLY A 264 -14.74 -3.34 2.49
C GLY A 264 -14.80 -3.41 0.95
N ARG A 265 -14.44 -4.56 0.35
CA ARG A 265 -14.62 -4.90 -1.07
C ARG A 265 -15.79 -5.86 -1.31
N CYS A 266 -16.46 -6.30 -0.25
CA CYS A 266 -17.63 -7.18 -0.29
C CYS A 266 -18.90 -6.37 -0.01
N ASN A 267 -19.87 -6.39 -0.92
CA ASN A 267 -21.11 -5.61 -0.83
C ASN A 267 -20.87 -4.14 -0.43
N ARG A 268 -19.80 -3.55 -0.97
CA ARG A 268 -19.30 -2.22 -0.67
C ARG A 268 -20.36 -1.17 -0.91
N GLU A 269 -21.17 -1.30 -1.96
CA GLU A 269 -22.24 -0.33 -2.27
C GLU A 269 -23.55 -0.58 -1.51
N GLY A 270 -23.62 -1.65 -0.69
CA GLY A 270 -24.84 -2.00 0.05
C GLY A 270 -26.03 -2.37 -0.85
N LYS A 271 -25.77 -2.80 -2.09
CA LYS A 271 -26.80 -3.17 -3.07
C LYS A 271 -27.53 -4.47 -2.73
N ARG A 272 -26.98 -5.26 -1.81
CA ARG A 272 -27.48 -6.57 -1.35
C ARG A 272 -27.72 -6.53 0.15
N SER A 273 -28.53 -7.46 0.67
CA SER A 273 -28.83 -7.55 2.10
C SER A 273 -27.56 -7.70 2.95
N LEU A 274 -26.74 -8.74 2.69
CA LEU A 274 -25.41 -8.92 3.26
C LEU A 274 -24.50 -9.59 2.21
N GLY A 275 -23.25 -9.15 2.12
CA GLY A 275 -22.18 -9.83 1.40
C GLY A 275 -21.53 -10.92 2.25
N SER A 276 -20.96 -11.93 1.59
CA SER A 276 -20.32 -13.06 2.28
C SER A 276 -18.80 -12.91 2.25
N VAL A 277 -18.17 -12.99 3.42
CA VAL A 277 -16.71 -13.01 3.55
C VAL A 277 -16.31 -14.35 4.18
N PHE A 278 -15.52 -15.13 3.46
CA PHE A 278 -15.03 -16.43 3.90
C PHE A 278 -13.55 -16.36 4.26
N LEU A 279 -13.22 -16.72 5.50
CA LEU A 279 -11.86 -16.79 6.00
C LEU A 279 -11.35 -18.23 5.96
N PHE A 280 -10.12 -18.42 5.49
CA PHE A 280 -9.52 -19.75 5.40
C PHE A 280 -8.01 -19.71 5.68
N SER A 281 -7.45 -20.83 6.12
CA SER A 281 -6.02 -21.03 6.28
C SER A 281 -5.53 -22.07 5.28
N SER A 282 -4.54 -21.71 4.46
CA SER A 282 -3.95 -22.64 3.50
C SER A 282 -3.15 -23.73 4.22
N ILE A 283 -3.36 -24.99 3.84
CA ILE A 283 -2.48 -26.10 4.30
C ILE A 283 -1.16 -26.13 3.51
N GLU A 284 -1.16 -25.55 2.31
CA GLU A 284 -0.01 -25.55 1.41
C GLU A 284 1.14 -24.65 1.86
N LYS A 285 2.37 -25.08 1.60
CA LYS A 285 3.58 -24.33 1.98
C LYS A 285 3.65 -22.95 1.30
N HIS A 286 3.25 -22.84 0.04
CA HIS A 286 3.26 -21.57 -0.69
C HIS A 286 2.15 -20.62 -0.24
N GLY A 287 1.08 -21.11 0.37
CA GLY A 287 0.05 -20.28 0.98
C GLY A 287 0.42 -19.77 2.38
N LYS A 288 1.52 -20.25 2.96
CA LYS A 288 1.96 -19.78 4.28
C LYS A 288 2.47 -18.34 4.22
N PRO A 289 1.96 -17.46 5.10
CA PRO A 289 2.38 -16.07 5.19
C PRO A 289 3.82 -15.93 5.71
N THR A 290 4.35 -14.71 5.69
CA THR A 290 5.61 -14.39 6.41
C THR A 290 5.42 -14.57 7.92
N SER A 291 6.52 -14.69 8.69
CA SER A 291 6.45 -14.85 10.15
C SER A 291 5.63 -13.75 10.83
N TRP A 292 5.77 -12.51 10.35
CA TRP A 292 4.99 -11.38 10.84
C TRP A 292 3.48 -11.54 10.56
N GLN A 293 3.13 -11.81 9.30
CA GLN A 293 1.74 -12.01 8.89
C GLN A 293 1.10 -13.24 9.58
N GLN A 294 1.89 -14.28 9.86
CA GLN A 294 1.44 -15.43 10.64
C GLN A 294 1.06 -15.01 12.07
N LYS A 295 1.92 -14.23 12.75
CA LYS A 295 1.63 -13.68 14.08
C LYS A 295 0.33 -12.86 14.08
N LEU A 296 0.14 -11.99 13.08
CA LEU A 296 -1.09 -11.21 12.93
C LEU A 296 -2.33 -12.12 12.77
N GLY A 297 -2.21 -13.18 11.96
CA GLY A 297 -3.25 -14.19 11.77
C GLY A 297 -3.60 -14.93 13.06
N GLU A 298 -2.61 -15.36 13.83
CA GLU A 298 -2.81 -16.07 15.11
C GLU A 298 -3.55 -15.18 16.13
N ILE A 299 -3.14 -13.91 16.27
CA ILE A 299 -3.83 -12.95 17.13
C ILE A 299 -5.26 -12.72 16.64
N GLY A 300 -5.44 -12.58 15.32
CA GLY A 300 -6.76 -12.47 14.69
C GLY A 300 -7.65 -13.66 15.04
N GLU A 301 -7.18 -14.89 14.87
CA GLU A 301 -7.93 -16.11 15.21
C GLU A 301 -8.36 -16.15 16.68
N MET A 302 -7.51 -15.71 17.60
CA MET A 302 -7.87 -15.65 19.03
C MET A 302 -9.03 -14.69 19.29
N VAL A 303 -9.02 -13.53 18.65
CA VAL A 303 -10.09 -12.52 18.78
C VAL A 303 -11.38 -13.05 18.15
N MET A 304 -11.31 -13.65 16.96
CA MET A 304 -12.50 -14.22 16.30
C MET A 304 -13.15 -15.35 17.11
N LYS A 305 -12.38 -16.12 17.89
CA LYS A 305 -12.94 -17.13 18.80
C LYS A 305 -13.68 -16.53 20.00
N SER A 306 -13.38 -15.27 20.33
CA SER A 306 -13.87 -14.58 21.51
C SER A 306 -15.03 -13.61 21.19
N HIS A 307 -15.28 -13.33 19.90
CA HIS A 307 -16.30 -12.39 19.42
C HIS A 307 -17.14 -13.01 18.32
N GLU A 308 -18.46 -12.82 18.37
CA GLU A 308 -19.39 -13.26 17.32
C GLU A 308 -19.16 -12.48 16.01
N ASP A 309 -18.96 -11.17 16.13
CA ASP A 309 -18.62 -10.29 15.01
C ASP A 309 -17.16 -9.84 15.12
N PRO A 310 -16.25 -10.39 14.30
CA PRO A 310 -14.83 -10.10 14.39
C PRO A 310 -14.46 -8.69 13.90
N LEU A 311 -15.38 -7.99 13.23
CA LEU A 311 -15.21 -6.59 12.82
C LEU A 311 -15.89 -5.60 13.76
N SER A 312 -16.51 -6.07 14.84
CA SER A 312 -17.08 -5.18 15.84
C SER A 312 -16.00 -4.28 16.46
N LEU A 313 -16.39 -3.08 16.89
CA LEU A 313 -15.46 -2.12 17.52
C LEU A 313 -14.69 -2.74 18.70
N LYS A 314 -15.35 -3.59 19.49
CA LYS A 314 -14.73 -4.31 20.62
C LYS A 314 -13.70 -5.34 20.15
N ALA A 315 -13.99 -6.10 19.09
CA ALA A 315 -13.06 -7.07 18.53
C ALA A 315 -11.82 -6.38 17.96
N ILE A 316 -12.00 -5.27 17.25
CA ILE A 316 -10.90 -4.45 16.72
C ILE A 316 -10.04 -3.87 17.86
N GLU A 317 -10.67 -3.31 18.90
CA GLU A 317 -9.94 -2.78 20.06
C GLU A 317 -9.11 -3.88 20.75
N GLU A 318 -9.71 -5.06 20.94
CA GLU A 318 -9.03 -6.20 21.55
C GLU A 318 -7.87 -6.71 20.69
N TYR A 319 -8.06 -6.75 19.37
CA TYR A 319 -7.03 -7.14 18.41
C TYR A 319 -5.78 -6.26 18.53
N PHE A 320 -5.93 -4.93 18.45
CA PHE A 320 -4.80 -4.02 18.57
C PHE A 320 -4.20 -4.04 19.97
N SER A 321 -5.02 -4.16 21.01
CA SER A 321 -4.53 -4.28 22.39
C SER A 321 -3.63 -5.51 22.57
N ARG A 322 -4.05 -6.66 22.04
CA ARG A 322 -3.24 -7.89 22.05
C ARG A 322 -1.99 -7.74 21.20
N LEU A 323 -2.11 -7.18 20.00
CA LEU A 323 -0.96 -6.95 19.11
C LEU A 323 0.12 -6.12 19.80
N TYR A 324 -0.25 -4.97 20.37
CA TYR A 324 0.69 -4.08 21.04
C TYR A 324 1.25 -4.69 22.32
N PHE A 325 0.45 -5.45 23.07
CA PHE A 325 0.94 -6.20 24.23
C PHE A 325 1.98 -7.26 23.84
N TYR A 326 1.78 -7.98 22.72
CA TYR A 326 2.72 -8.98 22.22
C TYR A 326 4.00 -8.39 21.63
N GLU A 327 3.96 -7.17 21.09
CA GLU A 327 5.17 -6.43 20.71
C GLU A 327 5.95 -5.97 21.94
N GLY A 328 5.23 -5.63 23.02
CA GLY A 328 5.82 -5.07 24.22
C GLY A 328 6.39 -3.67 23.99
N ASP A 329 7.07 -3.15 25.01
CA ASP A 329 7.57 -1.78 24.98
C ASP A 329 8.63 -1.58 23.88
N ASP A 330 9.56 -2.54 23.80
CA ASP A 330 10.67 -2.55 22.84
C ASP A 330 10.23 -2.81 21.41
N GLY A 331 9.21 -3.66 21.17
CA GLY A 331 8.73 -3.95 19.81
C GLY A 331 8.06 -2.74 19.15
N LEU A 332 7.49 -1.82 19.94
CA LEU A 332 6.86 -0.59 19.44
C LEU A 332 7.85 0.56 19.17
N ASP A 333 9.10 0.40 19.59
CA ASP A 333 10.27 1.22 19.23
C ASP A 333 11.45 0.30 18.90
N MET A 334 11.25 -0.63 17.95
CA MET A 334 12.18 -1.73 17.71
C MET A 334 13.59 -1.25 17.34
N LYS A 335 13.68 -0.09 16.67
CA LYS A 335 14.96 0.53 16.29
C LYS A 335 15.57 1.38 17.41
N ASN A 336 14.96 1.40 18.60
CA ASN A 336 15.38 2.15 19.78
C ASN A 336 15.57 3.66 19.49
N ILE A 337 14.66 4.25 18.70
CA ILE A 337 14.72 5.66 18.29
C ILE A 337 14.51 6.57 19.49
N LEU A 338 13.47 6.34 20.28
CA LEU A 338 13.15 7.18 21.45
C LEU A 338 14.24 7.03 22.51
N LYS A 339 14.65 5.79 22.78
CA LYS A 339 15.74 5.51 23.72
C LYS A 339 17.04 6.23 23.34
N SER A 340 17.42 6.20 22.05
CA SER A 340 18.62 6.90 21.57
C SER A 340 18.55 8.42 21.77
N LEU A 341 17.36 9.02 21.64
CA LEU A 341 17.14 10.45 21.86
C LEU A 341 17.14 10.80 23.36
N GLU A 342 16.55 9.96 24.20
CA GLU A 342 16.47 10.17 25.66
C GLU A 342 17.83 10.05 26.35
N GLU A 343 18.65 9.06 25.96
CA GLU A 343 19.99 8.84 26.53
C GLU A 343 20.92 10.04 26.33
N GLN A 344 20.80 10.72 25.17
CA GLN A 344 21.64 11.86 24.80
C GLN A 344 21.02 13.22 25.19
N LYS A 345 19.84 13.21 25.82
CA LYS A 345 19.08 14.43 26.15
C LYS A 345 19.83 15.36 27.11
N ARG A 346 20.56 14.80 28.09
CA ARG A 346 21.27 15.58 29.12
C ARG A 346 22.42 16.40 28.52
N ASP A 347 23.08 15.84 27.53
CA ASP A 347 24.27 16.42 26.89
C ASP A 347 23.91 17.20 25.61
N LEU A 348 22.62 17.24 25.24
CA LEU A 348 22.10 17.84 24.00
C LEU A 348 22.76 17.30 22.71
N SER A 349 23.36 16.10 22.79
CA SER A 349 24.12 15.43 21.73
C SER A 349 23.25 14.43 20.96
N PHE A 350 22.10 14.89 20.47
CA PHE A 350 21.13 14.02 19.81
C PHE A 350 21.71 13.36 18.54
N PRO A 351 21.58 12.02 18.38
CA PRO A 351 22.18 11.29 17.27
C PRO A 351 21.26 11.32 16.04
N PHE A 352 21.00 12.52 15.49
CA PHE A 352 20.05 12.70 14.39
C PHE A 352 20.41 11.92 13.12
N GLU A 353 21.70 11.72 12.85
CA GLU A 353 22.16 10.93 11.70
C GLU A 353 21.78 9.45 11.85
N ASP A 354 22.04 8.86 13.02
CA ASP A 354 21.67 7.47 13.31
C ASP A 354 20.15 7.29 13.31
N VAL A 355 19.41 8.25 13.91
CA VAL A 355 17.95 8.24 13.91
C VAL A 355 17.41 8.29 12.48
N SER A 356 17.93 9.19 11.64
CA SER A 356 17.53 9.28 10.24
C SER A 356 17.88 8.04 9.43
N PHE A 357 18.94 7.31 9.80
CA PHE A 357 19.30 6.05 9.16
C PHE A 357 18.37 4.90 9.58
N LYS A 358 17.97 4.88 10.86
CA LYS A 358 17.11 3.85 11.47
C LYS A 358 15.63 4.02 11.18
N PHE A 359 15.13 5.26 11.10
CA PHE A 359 13.73 5.56 10.83
C PHE A 359 13.46 5.49 9.33
N ARG A 360 13.16 4.29 8.83
CA ARG A 360 12.72 4.05 7.44
C ARG A 360 11.48 3.19 7.47
N LEU A 361 10.32 3.78 7.16
CA LEU A 361 9.06 3.01 7.17
C LEU A 361 9.03 1.94 6.09
N ILE A 362 9.89 2.03 5.07
CA ILE A 362 10.12 1.00 4.07
C ILE A 362 11.61 0.67 4.09
N GLU A 363 11.95 -0.53 4.57
CA GLU A 363 13.35 -0.97 4.70
C GLU A 363 13.91 -1.63 3.44
N GLU A 364 13.04 -2.12 2.54
CA GLU A 364 13.44 -2.90 1.37
C GLU A 364 13.91 -1.99 0.23
N ASP A 365 15.16 -2.16 -0.20
CA ASP A 365 15.69 -1.55 -1.42
C ASP A 365 14.95 -2.11 -2.63
N THR A 366 14.10 -1.26 -3.21
CA THR A 366 13.36 -1.56 -4.44
C THR A 366 13.92 -0.76 -5.60
N TYR A 367 13.90 -1.38 -6.77
CA TYR A 367 14.36 -0.79 -8.01
C TYR A 367 13.16 -0.55 -8.92
N ASP A 368 13.13 0.65 -9.51
CA ASP A 368 12.13 1.04 -10.49
C ASP A 368 12.48 0.43 -11.85
N VAL A 369 11.61 -0.42 -12.38
CA VAL A 369 11.72 -0.99 -13.73
C VAL A 369 10.57 -0.49 -14.59
N ILE A 370 10.91 0.11 -15.73
CA ILE A 370 9.98 0.65 -16.73
C ILE A 370 9.56 -0.48 -17.67
N ILE A 371 8.26 -0.65 -17.84
CA ILE A 371 7.66 -1.68 -18.68
C ILE A 371 7.19 -1.06 -20.01
N PRO A 372 7.67 -1.53 -21.17
CA PRO A 372 7.16 -1.12 -22.48
C PRO A 372 5.80 -1.79 -22.77
N TYR A 373 4.77 -1.42 -22.00
CA TYR A 373 3.47 -2.09 -22.00
C TYR A 373 2.65 -1.86 -23.28
N ASP A 374 2.64 -0.64 -23.79
CA ASP A 374 1.86 -0.25 -24.97
C ASP A 374 2.68 0.65 -25.91
N ASP A 375 2.11 0.98 -27.07
CA ASP A 375 2.74 1.83 -28.08
C ASP A 375 3.16 3.20 -27.53
N GLU A 376 2.45 3.74 -26.54
CA GLU A 376 2.78 5.02 -25.93
C GLU A 376 4.04 4.89 -25.06
N ALA A 377 4.15 3.85 -24.24
CA ALA A 377 5.36 3.55 -23.48
C ALA A 377 6.57 3.36 -24.41
N VAL A 378 6.41 2.58 -25.47
CA VAL A 378 7.47 2.32 -26.46
C VAL A 378 7.93 3.62 -27.12
N LYS A 379 7.00 4.47 -27.60
CA LYS A 379 7.34 5.78 -28.18
C LYS A 379 8.10 6.66 -27.20
N VAL A 380 7.69 6.69 -25.93
CA VAL A 380 8.36 7.49 -24.90
C VAL A 380 9.78 6.96 -24.65
N ILE A 381 9.95 5.65 -24.54
CA ILE A 381 11.26 4.99 -24.37
C ILE A 381 12.19 5.26 -25.57
N GLU A 382 11.68 5.18 -26.79
CA GLU A 382 12.48 5.49 -27.99
C GLU A 382 12.94 6.95 -28.03
N ASN A 383 12.08 7.89 -27.61
CA ASN A 383 12.46 9.30 -27.53
C ASN A 383 13.55 9.54 -26.49
N ILE A 384 13.50 8.83 -25.36
CA ILE A 384 14.54 8.87 -24.33
C ILE A 384 15.87 8.36 -24.86
N ARG A 385 15.86 7.25 -25.60
CA ARG A 385 17.07 6.70 -26.24
C ARG A 385 17.71 7.70 -27.22
N LYS A 386 16.90 8.51 -27.91
CA LYS A 386 17.37 9.50 -28.91
C LYS A 386 17.85 10.82 -28.30
N ILE A 387 17.15 11.33 -27.30
CA ILE A 387 17.30 12.71 -26.81
C ILE A 387 18.01 12.76 -25.45
N GLY A 388 18.20 11.61 -24.79
CA GLY A 388 18.51 11.54 -23.36
C GLY A 388 17.23 11.66 -22.53
N PHE A 389 17.35 11.74 -21.20
CA PHE A 389 16.20 11.68 -20.28
C PHE A 389 15.80 13.06 -19.73
N PRO A 390 14.98 13.87 -20.43
CA PRO A 390 14.40 15.07 -19.85
C PRO A 390 13.28 14.72 -18.85
N GLY A 391 13.15 15.55 -17.81
CA GLY A 391 12.20 15.38 -16.70
C GLY A 391 10.76 15.04 -17.03
N ASN A 392 10.25 15.52 -18.17
CA ASN A 392 8.85 15.29 -18.59
C ASN A 392 8.52 13.82 -18.79
N PHE A 393 9.49 13.03 -19.22
CA PHE A 393 9.25 11.63 -19.50
C PHE A 393 9.06 10.83 -18.21
N ALA A 394 9.60 11.29 -17.08
CA ALA A 394 9.38 10.65 -15.77
C ALA A 394 7.88 10.59 -15.44
N ARG A 395 7.14 11.68 -15.68
CA ARG A 395 5.69 11.71 -15.42
C ARG A 395 4.91 10.80 -16.36
N LYS A 396 5.33 10.71 -17.63
CA LYS A 396 4.71 9.81 -18.61
C LYS A 396 5.01 8.34 -18.29
N LEU A 397 6.22 8.04 -17.81
CA LEU A 397 6.67 6.68 -17.52
C LEU A 397 6.28 6.17 -16.14
N GLN A 398 5.89 7.05 -15.20
CA GLN A 398 5.43 6.64 -13.86
C GLN A 398 4.29 5.61 -13.92
N GLY A 399 3.37 5.74 -14.88
CA GLY A 399 2.28 4.77 -15.10
C GLY A 399 2.74 3.40 -15.63
N TYR A 400 3.98 3.32 -16.12
CA TYR A 400 4.62 2.15 -16.71
C TYR A 400 5.71 1.56 -15.81
N THR A 401 5.99 2.17 -14.66
CA THR A 401 7.02 1.71 -13.73
C THR A 401 6.46 0.74 -12.69
N ILE A 402 7.19 -0.34 -12.45
CA ILE A 402 6.98 -1.27 -11.32
C ILE A 402 8.18 -1.22 -10.38
N ASN A 403 7.93 -1.51 -9.10
CA ASN A 403 8.99 -1.63 -8.09
C ASN A 403 9.25 -3.12 -7.84
N ILE A 404 10.50 -3.54 -7.98
CA ILE A 404 10.95 -4.91 -7.72
C ILE A 404 12.06 -4.93 -6.68
N TYR A 405 12.22 -6.06 -5.99
CA TYR A 405 13.27 -6.20 -4.98
C TYR A 405 14.65 -6.28 -5.61
N TYR A 406 15.67 -5.82 -4.87
CA TYR A 406 17.06 -5.86 -5.32
C TYR A 406 17.49 -7.23 -5.91
N GLN A 407 17.14 -8.34 -5.26
CA GLN A 407 17.49 -9.68 -5.76
C GLN A 407 16.82 -10.00 -7.11
N GLU A 408 15.55 -9.64 -7.27
CA GLU A 408 14.83 -9.82 -8.53
C GLU A 408 15.36 -8.90 -9.63
N PHE A 409 15.81 -7.69 -9.26
CA PHE A 409 16.48 -6.78 -10.17
C PHE A 409 17.82 -7.34 -10.66
N LEU A 410 18.66 -7.86 -9.76
CA LEU A 410 19.93 -8.49 -10.11
C LEU A 410 19.73 -9.66 -11.08
N GLU A 411 18.75 -10.54 -10.84
CA GLU A 411 18.43 -11.65 -11.75
C GLU A 411 18.09 -11.16 -13.17
N LEU A 412 17.32 -10.06 -13.28
CA LEU A 412 16.97 -9.46 -14.56
C LEU A 412 18.15 -8.75 -15.23
N GLU A 413 19.03 -8.13 -14.45
CA GLU A 413 20.24 -7.48 -14.95
C GLU A 413 21.26 -8.52 -15.46
N GLU A 414 21.52 -9.57 -14.68
CA GLU A 414 22.45 -10.66 -15.01
C GLU A 414 21.99 -11.46 -16.25
N SER A 415 20.68 -11.62 -16.43
CA SER A 415 20.10 -12.28 -17.62
C SER A 415 20.03 -11.37 -18.87
N GLY A 416 20.41 -10.09 -18.75
CA GLY A 416 20.31 -9.11 -19.83
C GLY A 416 18.86 -8.76 -20.19
N ALA A 417 17.90 -9.04 -19.31
CA ALA A 417 16.48 -8.74 -19.50
C ALA A 417 16.16 -7.25 -19.30
N VAL A 418 17.04 -6.53 -18.60
CA VAL A 418 16.91 -5.10 -18.30
C VAL A 418 18.05 -4.30 -18.92
N GLU A 419 17.70 -3.22 -19.61
CA GLU A 419 18.64 -2.21 -20.13
C GLU A 419 18.64 -0.99 -19.20
N THR A 420 19.82 -0.51 -18.81
CA THR A 420 19.97 0.69 -17.98
C THR A 420 20.41 1.89 -18.82
N ILE A 421 19.56 2.91 -18.92
CA ILE A 421 19.89 4.20 -19.57
C ILE A 421 20.32 5.22 -18.51
N GLY A 422 21.47 5.87 -18.73
CA GLY A 422 21.94 6.99 -17.90
C GLY A 422 22.14 6.65 -16.41
N GLU A 423 22.50 5.40 -16.11
CA GLU A 423 22.73 4.85 -14.77
C GLU A 423 21.50 4.79 -13.85
N ARG A 424 20.30 5.10 -14.35
CA ARG A 424 19.12 5.31 -13.47
C ARG A 424 17.81 4.74 -14.00
N TYR A 425 17.70 4.51 -15.29
CA TYR A 425 16.44 4.12 -15.91
C TYR A 425 16.55 2.69 -16.41
N HIS A 426 15.97 1.79 -15.64
CA HIS A 426 15.98 0.36 -15.92
C HIS A 426 14.74 0.02 -16.76
N ILE A 427 14.93 -0.45 -17.97
CA ILE A 427 13.86 -0.75 -18.93
C ILE A 427 13.85 -2.24 -19.19
N LEU A 428 12.69 -2.88 -19.08
CA LEU A 428 12.54 -4.27 -19.48
C LEU A 428 12.64 -4.36 -21.01
N VAL A 429 13.62 -5.10 -21.53
CA VAL A 429 13.88 -5.23 -22.98
C VAL A 429 13.64 -6.62 -23.53
N ARG A 430 13.67 -7.66 -22.69
CA ARG A 430 13.38 -9.02 -23.14
C ARG A 430 11.86 -9.23 -23.28
N SER A 431 11.44 -9.57 -24.49
CA SER A 431 10.08 -10.04 -24.78
C SER A 431 9.81 -11.38 -24.10
N GLY A 432 8.64 -11.55 -23.47
CA GLY A 432 8.25 -12.79 -22.78
C GLY A 432 8.22 -12.69 -21.26
N LEU A 433 9.00 -11.76 -20.68
CA LEU A 433 9.06 -11.56 -19.23
C LEU A 433 7.97 -10.65 -18.65
N TYR A 434 6.97 -10.28 -19.46
CA TYR A 434 5.81 -9.54 -18.99
C TYR A 434 4.55 -10.14 -19.61
N SER A 435 3.65 -10.64 -18.76
CA SER A 435 2.36 -11.22 -19.14
C SER A 435 1.24 -10.18 -19.05
N GLU A 436 0.36 -10.18 -20.05
CA GLU A 436 -0.93 -9.44 -20.03
C GLU A 436 -1.90 -9.99 -18.96
N GLN A 437 -1.63 -11.15 -18.37
CA GLN A 437 -2.49 -11.77 -17.36
C GLN A 437 -1.93 -11.58 -15.95
N THR A 438 -0.60 -11.60 -15.76
CA THR A 438 0.00 -11.67 -14.42
C THR A 438 1.06 -10.59 -14.15
N GLY A 439 1.47 -9.83 -15.17
CA GLY A 439 2.52 -8.81 -15.07
C GLY A 439 3.93 -9.39 -15.26
N LEU A 440 4.93 -8.80 -14.62
CA LEU A 440 6.33 -9.25 -14.71
C LEU A 440 6.50 -10.71 -14.25
N ILE A 441 7.10 -11.55 -15.09
CA ILE A 441 7.41 -12.96 -14.83
C ILE A 441 8.86 -13.07 -14.32
N ARG A 442 9.15 -14.03 -13.44
CA ARG A 442 10.54 -14.28 -13.02
C ARG A 442 11.33 -14.94 -14.15
N ALA A 443 12.58 -14.53 -14.33
CA ALA A 443 13.46 -15.12 -15.34
C ALA A 443 13.62 -16.65 -15.18
N SER A 444 13.59 -17.18 -13.95
CA SER A 444 13.64 -18.61 -13.65
C SER A 444 12.35 -19.39 -13.93
N GLU A 445 11.22 -18.71 -14.11
CA GLU A 445 9.92 -19.32 -14.43
C GLU A 445 9.68 -19.38 -15.96
N GLU A 446 10.43 -18.61 -16.75
CA GLU A 446 10.36 -18.57 -18.21
C GLU A 446 10.78 -19.92 -18.84
N ASP A 447 11.76 -20.61 -18.26
CA ASP A 447 12.23 -21.93 -18.70
C ASP A 447 11.15 -23.04 -18.59
N ASN A 448 10.15 -22.86 -17.71
CA ASN A 448 9.01 -23.79 -17.61
C ASN A 448 7.91 -23.48 -18.64
N PHE A 449 7.77 -22.23 -19.09
CA PHE A 449 6.80 -21.86 -20.13
C PHE A 449 7.34 -22.09 -21.56
N GLY A 450 8.66 -22.03 -21.75
CA GLY A 450 9.32 -22.27 -23.04
C GLY A 450 9.29 -23.71 -23.55
N GLY A 451 8.89 -24.68 -22.72
CA GLY A 451 8.82 -26.10 -23.09
C GLY A 451 7.64 -26.51 -23.99
N LEU A 452 6.71 -25.58 -24.29
CA LEU A 452 5.46 -25.90 -24.99
C LEU A 452 5.34 -25.30 -26.41
N LEU A 453 6.40 -24.70 -26.95
CA LEU A 453 6.42 -24.14 -28.31
C LEU A 453 7.68 -24.54 -29.09
N ILE A 454 7.91 -25.84 -29.26
CA ILE A 454 8.63 -26.38 -30.42
C ILE A 454 7.95 -27.67 -30.89
N ALA A 455 7.13 -27.54 -31.94
CA ALA A 455 6.83 -28.59 -32.90
C ALA A 455 6.87 -27.97 -34.31
#